data_AF-A0A8T5LPJ3-F1
#
_entry.id   AF-A0A8T5LPJ3-F1
#
_cell.length_a   1.000
_cell.length_b   1.000
_cell.length_c   1.000
_cell.angle_alpha   90.00
_cell.angle_beta   90.00
_cell.angle_gamma   90.00
#
_symmetry.space_group_name_H-M   'P 1'
#
loop_
_entity.id
_entity.type
_entity.pdbx_description
1 polymer ?
#
loop_
_entity_poly.entity_id
_entity_poly.type
_entity_poly.pdbx_seq_one_letter_code
_entity_poly.pdbx_strand_id
1 'polypeptide(L)'
;MKAILAFSGGLDTTFCIPYLMEQGYDVITVTVDTGGFSKEKLDEIETKAKQLGAVKHYTIDAQKDIYEQIIKYIIKFNALYQGEYPLMCADRYVIAQKLIEIAKIEKTNI
;
A
#
# COMPACT_ATOMS: atom_id res chain seq x y z
N MET A 1 19.43 6.06 -4.16
CA MET A 1 19.08 4.74 -3.54
C MET A 1 17.58 4.67 -3.52
N LYS A 2 16.95 3.57 -3.94
CA LYS A 2 15.48 3.54 -4.07
C LYS A 2 14.80 3.23 -2.74
N ALA A 3 13.74 3.97 -2.42
CA ALA A 3 12.84 3.68 -1.29
C ALA A 3 11.45 3.34 -1.83
N ILE A 4 10.89 2.20 -1.41
CA ILE A 4 9.50 1.84 -1.69
C ILE A 4 8.64 2.37 -0.53
N LEU A 5 7.77 3.34 -0.81
CA LEU A 5 6.89 3.96 0.18
C LEU A 5 5.45 3.47 -0.03
N ALA A 6 4.91 2.80 1.00
CA ALA A 6 3.47 2.58 1.09
C ALA A 6 2.75 3.93 1.19
N PHE A 7 1.93 4.26 0.20
CA PHE A 7 1.39 5.60 0.03
C PHE A 7 -0.13 5.58 -0.06
N SER A 8 -0.81 6.24 0.88
CA SER A 8 -2.28 6.33 0.92
C SER A 8 -2.81 7.69 0.46
N GLY A 9 -1.92 8.65 0.15
CA GLY A 9 -2.27 10.04 -0.10
C GLY A 9 -2.63 10.87 1.13
N GLY A 10 -2.61 10.25 2.33
CA GLY A 10 -2.79 10.93 3.61
C GLY A 10 -1.68 11.95 3.88
N LEU A 11 -1.91 12.85 4.84
CA LEU A 11 -0.98 13.94 5.19
C LEU A 11 0.42 13.41 5.53
N ASP A 12 0.50 12.40 6.41
CA ASP A 12 1.78 11.88 6.89
C ASP A 12 2.58 11.22 5.76
N THR A 13 1.95 10.35 4.98
CA THR A 13 2.62 9.70 3.83
C THR A 13 2.97 10.69 2.72
N THR A 14 2.22 11.80 2.61
CA THR A 14 2.51 12.92 1.71
C THR A 14 3.80 13.62 2.11
N PHE A 15 3.98 13.88 3.39
CA PHE A 15 5.20 14.47 3.93
C PHE A 15 6.42 13.55 3.77
N CYS A 16 6.23 12.23 3.83
CA CYS A 16 7.32 11.26 3.69
C CYS A 16 8.04 11.34 2.33
N ILE A 17 7.37 11.74 1.25
CA ILE A 17 7.99 11.84 -0.09
C ILE A 17 9.12 12.88 -0.10
N PRO A 18 8.86 14.18 0.14
CA PRO A 18 9.93 15.18 0.14
C PRO A 18 10.98 14.90 1.22
N TYR A 19 10.56 14.43 2.40
CA TYR A 19 11.50 14.08 3.47
C TYR A 19 12.51 13.00 3.03
N LEU A 20 12.05 11.90 2.43
CA LEU A 20 12.94 10.84 1.94
C LEU A 20 13.81 11.32 0.77
N MET A 21 13.30 12.21 -0.07
CA MET A 21 14.09 12.83 -1.14
C MET A 21 15.22 13.70 -0.58
N GLU A 22 14.97 14.47 0.48
CA GLU A 22 16.01 15.23 1.22
C GLU A 22 17.06 14.30 1.83
N GLN A 23 16.69 13.08 2.21
CA GLN A 23 17.62 12.04 2.66
C GLN A 23 18.37 11.34 1.51
N GLY A 24 18.17 11.76 0.25
CA GLY A 24 18.88 11.23 -0.93
C GLY A 24 18.26 9.96 -1.54
N TYR A 25 16.99 9.68 -1.25
CA TYR A 25 16.28 8.54 -1.83
C TYR A 25 15.51 8.88 -3.11
N ASP A 26 15.54 7.95 -4.05
CA ASP A 26 14.64 7.92 -5.20
C ASP A 26 13.34 7.26 -4.73
N VAL A 27 12.31 8.06 -4.42
CA VAL A 27 11.08 7.57 -3.80
C VAL A 27 10.14 7.00 -4.85
N ILE A 28 9.82 5.72 -4.71
CA ILE A 28 8.79 5.01 -5.46
C ILE A 28 7.60 4.81 -4.53
N THR A 29 6.44 5.31 -4.93
CA THR A 29 5.22 5.20 -4.13
C THR A 29 4.38 4.03 -4.61
N VAL A 30 3.74 3.33 -3.67
CA VAL A 30 2.86 2.19 -3.96
C VAL A 30 1.59 2.31 -3.15
N THR A 31 0.46 2.38 -3.84
CA THR A 31 -0.89 2.26 -3.28
C THR A 31 -1.38 0.85 -3.55
N VAL A 32 -1.77 0.13 -2.49
CA VAL A 32 -2.38 -1.20 -2.62
C VAL A 32 -3.85 -1.07 -2.24
N ASP A 33 -4.73 -1.17 -3.22
CA ASP A 33 -6.17 -1.07 -3.03
C ASP A 33 -6.76 -2.44 -2.73
N THR A 34 -7.21 -2.63 -1.50
CA THR A 34 -7.91 -3.84 -1.05
C THR A 34 -9.44 -3.66 -1.08
N GLY A 35 -9.94 -2.66 -1.79
CA GLY A 35 -11.37 -2.34 -1.97
C GLY A 35 -11.83 -1.09 -1.21
N GLY A 36 -10.90 -0.25 -0.76
CA GLY A 36 -11.16 0.90 0.10
C GLY A 36 -11.18 2.24 -0.61
N PHE A 37 -10.80 2.29 -1.89
CA PHE A 37 -10.65 3.53 -2.64
C PHE A 37 -11.65 3.62 -3.79
N SER A 38 -12.14 4.85 -4.05
CA SER A 38 -12.79 5.14 -5.32
C SER A 38 -11.73 5.36 -6.40
N LYS A 39 -12.13 5.22 -7.67
CA LYS A 39 -11.23 5.45 -8.79
C LYS A 39 -10.68 6.88 -8.79
N GLU A 40 -11.55 7.86 -8.55
CA GLU A 40 -11.18 9.28 -8.46
C GLU A 40 -10.15 9.48 -7.35
N LYS A 41 -10.29 8.76 -6.24
CA LYS A 41 -9.34 8.85 -5.15
C LYS A 41 -7.97 8.29 -5.52
N LEU A 42 -7.92 7.19 -6.25
CA LEU A 42 -6.67 6.61 -6.74
C LEU A 42 -5.96 7.56 -7.73
N ASP A 43 -6.73 8.18 -8.63
CA ASP A 43 -6.22 9.17 -9.58
C ASP A 43 -5.65 10.42 -8.86
N GLU A 44 -6.31 10.89 -7.80
CA GLU A 44 -5.80 11.95 -6.92
C GLU A 44 -4.49 11.56 -6.24
N ILE A 45 -4.41 10.34 -5.69
CA ILE A 45 -3.23 9.82 -5.00
C ILE A 45 -2.04 9.77 -5.97
N GLU A 46 -2.22 9.22 -7.17
CA GLU A 46 -1.17 9.16 -8.19
C GLU A 46 -0.71 10.56 -8.60
N THR A 47 -1.65 11.48 -8.85
CA THR A 47 -1.35 12.87 -9.21
C THR A 47 -0.54 13.55 -8.11
N LYS A 48 -0.94 13.36 -6.85
CA LYS A 48 -0.26 13.93 -5.70
C LYS A 48 1.16 13.39 -5.54
N ALA A 49 1.36 12.08 -5.70
CA ALA A 49 2.69 11.46 -5.65
C ALA A 49 3.63 12.05 -6.71
N LYS A 50 3.13 12.21 -7.94
CA LYS A 50 3.88 12.82 -9.05
C LYS A 50 4.24 14.29 -8.76
N GLN A 51 3.30 15.08 -8.27
CA GLN A 51 3.52 16.49 -7.93
C GLN A 51 4.61 16.68 -6.86
N LEU A 52 4.76 15.70 -5.96
CA LEU A 52 5.75 15.73 -4.87
C LEU A 52 7.13 15.20 -5.28
N GLY A 53 7.28 14.74 -6.53
CA GLY A 53 8.58 14.30 -7.05
C GLY A 53 8.89 12.82 -6.88
N ALA A 54 7.88 11.98 -6.57
CA ALA A 54 8.08 10.54 -6.62
C ALA A 54 8.51 10.11 -8.03
N VAL A 55 9.59 9.32 -8.13
CA VAL A 55 10.15 8.91 -9.43
C VAL A 55 9.23 7.94 -10.17
N LYS A 56 8.37 7.24 -9.43
CA LYS A 56 7.35 6.33 -9.95
C LYS A 56 6.22 6.14 -8.95
N HIS A 57 5.02 5.87 -9.46
CA HIS A 57 3.85 5.49 -8.69
C HIS A 57 3.32 4.15 -9.20
N TYR A 58 2.88 3.30 -8.28
CA TYR A 58 2.16 2.06 -8.57
C TYR A 58 0.83 2.06 -7.83
N THR A 59 -0.24 1.73 -8.55
CA THR A 59 -1.55 1.39 -7.97
C THR A 59 -1.81 -0.08 -8.24
N ILE A 60 -2.01 -0.85 -7.18
CA ILE A 60 -2.19 -2.31 -7.25
C ILE A 60 -3.58 -2.64 -6.73
N ASP A 61 -4.44 -3.20 -7.59
CA ASP A 61 -5.70 -3.81 -7.15
C ASP A 61 -5.40 -5.18 -6.51
N ALA A 62 -5.71 -5.30 -5.23
CA ALA A 62 -5.49 -6.48 -4.40
C ALA A 62 -6.77 -6.98 -3.74
N GLN A 63 -7.96 -6.60 -4.25
CA GLN A 63 -9.25 -7.05 -3.74
C GLN A 63 -9.40 -8.57 -3.79
N LYS A 64 -8.91 -9.20 -4.87
CA LYS A 64 -8.91 -10.65 -4.99
C LYS A 64 -7.94 -11.29 -3.99
N ASP A 65 -6.74 -10.74 -3.85
CA ASP A 65 -5.72 -11.26 -2.93
C ASP A 65 -6.22 -11.25 -1.48
N ILE A 66 -6.80 -10.12 -1.01
CA ILE A 66 -7.32 -10.03 0.36
C ILE A 66 -8.50 -10.99 0.58
N TYR A 67 -9.37 -11.18 -0.41
CA TYR A 67 -10.45 -12.15 -0.32
C TYR A 67 -9.91 -13.58 -0.17
N GLU A 68 -9.01 -13.96 -1.08
CA GLU A 68 -8.48 -15.32 -1.18
C GLU A 68 -7.57 -15.71 -0.02
N GLN A 69 -6.82 -14.76 0.54
CA GLN A 69 -5.84 -15.04 1.59
C GLN A 69 -6.40 -14.82 2.99
N ILE A 70 -7.40 -13.95 3.17
CA ILE A 70 -7.79 -13.46 4.49
C ILE A 70 -9.31 -13.55 4.71
N ILE A 71 -10.10 -12.78 3.96
CA ILE A 71 -11.54 -12.59 4.26
C ILE A 71 -12.30 -13.92 4.23
N LYS A 72 -12.05 -14.78 3.23
CA LYS A 72 -12.75 -16.06 3.13
C LYS A 72 -12.52 -16.96 4.35
N TYR A 73 -11.36 -16.88 4.99
CA TYR A 73 -11.05 -17.67 6.18
C TYR A 73 -11.64 -17.06 7.43
N ILE A 74 -11.66 -15.72 7.55
CA ILE A 74 -12.37 -15.03 8.64
C ILE A 74 -13.84 -15.47 8.66
N ILE A 75 -14.49 -15.49 7.49
CA ILE A 75 -15.88 -15.95 7.34
C ILE A 75 -15.99 -17.44 7.66
N LYS A 76 -15.16 -18.30 7.04
CA LYS A 76 -15.23 -19.76 7.19
C LYS A 76 -15.12 -20.22 8.65
N PHE A 77 -14.30 -19.53 9.45
CA PHE A 77 -14.03 -19.90 10.83
C PHE A 77 -14.84 -19.08 11.85
N ASN A 78 -15.69 -18.14 11.41
CA ASN A 78 -16.29 -17.13 12.28
C ASN A 78 -15.23 -16.49 13.20
N ALA A 79 -14.07 -16.14 12.61
CA ALA A 79 -12.90 -15.74 13.37
C ALA A 79 -13.11 -14.36 13.99
N LEU A 80 -13.05 -14.30 15.31
CA LEU A 80 -13.20 -13.06 16.07
C LEU A 80 -12.05 -12.93 17.07
N TYR A 81 -11.28 -11.85 16.95
CA TYR A 81 -10.31 -11.44 17.95
C TYR A 81 -11.05 -11.02 19.23
N GLN A 82 -10.68 -11.65 20.34
CA GLN A 82 -11.33 -11.48 21.65
C GLN A 82 -12.86 -11.70 21.61
N GLY A 83 -13.34 -12.51 20.67
CA GLY A 83 -14.77 -12.82 20.55
C GLY A 83 -15.63 -11.71 19.94
N GLU A 84 -15.04 -10.58 19.54
CA GLU A 84 -15.81 -9.42 19.04
C GLU A 84 -15.34 -8.89 17.67
N TYR A 85 -14.03 -8.84 17.42
CA TYR A 85 -13.49 -8.11 16.27
C TYR A 85 -13.04 -9.03 15.12
N PRO A 86 -13.57 -8.88 13.90
CA PRO A 86 -13.29 -9.80 12.78
C PRO A 86 -11.96 -9.49 12.04
N LEU A 87 -10.89 -9.14 12.76
CA LEU A 87 -9.52 -9.02 12.22
C LEU A 87 -9.38 -8.09 10.98
N MET A 88 -10.19 -7.04 10.88
CA MET A 88 -10.31 -6.22 9.65
C MET A 88 -9.01 -5.53 9.21
N CYS A 89 -8.04 -5.28 10.11
CA CYS A 89 -6.72 -4.71 9.76
C CYS A 89 -5.69 -5.75 9.27
N ALA A 90 -6.12 -6.95 8.90
CA ALA A 90 -5.24 -7.98 8.35
C ALA A 90 -4.84 -7.72 6.89
N ASP A 91 -5.47 -6.77 6.20
CA ASP A 91 -5.06 -6.23 4.89
C ASP A 91 -3.57 -5.88 4.82
N ARG A 92 -2.98 -5.46 5.94
CA ARG A 92 -1.54 -5.22 6.13
C ARG A 92 -0.63 -6.33 5.60
N TYR A 93 -1.03 -7.60 5.70
CA TYR A 93 -0.24 -8.71 5.17
C TYR A 93 -0.16 -8.68 3.64
N VAL A 94 -1.28 -8.40 2.97
CA VAL A 94 -1.34 -8.26 1.51
C VAL A 94 -0.57 -7.04 1.07
N ILE A 95 -0.73 -5.91 1.76
CA ILE A 95 0.02 -4.67 1.47
C ILE A 95 1.53 -4.94 1.54
N ALA A 96 2.02 -5.57 2.62
CA ALA A 96 3.43 -5.88 2.78
C ALA A 96 3.97 -6.82 1.68
N GLN A 97 3.21 -7.86 1.32
CA GLN A 97 3.58 -8.77 0.23
C GLN A 97 3.73 -8.01 -1.10
N LYS A 98 2.76 -7.16 -1.46
CA LYS A 98 2.81 -6.39 -2.71
C LYS A 98 3.95 -5.36 -2.72
N LEU A 99 4.27 -4.74 -1.58
CA LEU A 99 5.44 -3.86 -1.47
C LEU A 99 6.75 -4.62 -1.72
N ILE A 100 6.88 -5.83 -1.18
CA ILE A 100 8.05 -6.69 -1.42
C ILE A 100 8.14 -7.10 -2.90
N GLU A 101 7.01 -7.41 -3.55
CA GLU A 101 6.98 -7.71 -4.99
C GLU A 101 7.50 -6.52 -5.82
N ILE A 102 7.01 -5.30 -5.54
CA ILE A 102 7.49 -4.09 -6.21
C ILE A 102 8.97 -3.82 -5.92
N ALA A 103 9.39 -3.98 -4.67
CA ALA A 103 10.78 -3.81 -4.27
C ALA A 103 11.72 -4.76 -5.07
N LYS A 104 11.30 -6.01 -5.30
CA LYS A 104 12.04 -6.97 -6.13
C LYS A 104 12.07 -6.55 -7.61
N ILE A 105 10.95 -6.08 -8.16
CA ILE A 105 10.86 -5.59 -9.55
C ILE A 105 11.79 -4.39 -9.75
N GLU A 106 11.81 -3.47 -8.79
CA GLU A 106 12.62 -2.25 -8.82
C GLU A 106 14.07 -2.47 -8.42
N LYS A 107 14.43 -3.71 -8.02
CA LYS A 107 15.75 -4.14 -7.58
C LYS A 107 16.28 -3.29 -6.42
N THR A 108 15.43 -3.01 -5.44
CA THR A 108 15.84 -2.36 -4.20
C THR A 108 16.52 -3.37 -3.28
N ASN A 109 17.30 -2.90 -2.31
CA ASN A 109 17.85 -3.77 -1.27
C ASN A 109 16.69 -4.26 -0.38
N ILE A 110 16.48 -5.58 -0.32
CA ILE A 110 15.52 -6.28 0.55
C ILE A 110 16.29 -7.30 1.38
#